data_AF-A0A6A4HSM8-F1
#
_entry.id   AF-A0A6A4HSM8-F1
#
_cell.length_a   1.000
_cell.length_b   1.000
_cell.length_c   1.000
_cell.angle_alpha   90.00
_cell.angle_beta   90.00
_cell.angle_gamma   90.00
#
_symmetry.space_group_name_H-M   'P 1'
#
loop_
_entity.id
_entity.type
_entity.pdbx_description
1 polymer ?
#
loop_
_entity_poly.entity_id
_entity_poly.type
_entity_poly.pdbx_seq_one_letter_code
_entity_poly.pdbx_strand_id
1 'polypeptide(L)'
;MILGVCWEHGHCCNLEFSTLVDAKTVLRCLHSDVVHLASEGTVMAVTLLSGQPKEYAACPFCISGTCKHKNAEAHMEILSTTIEAVRDSQVGFFHRLYYIASNGAANQWHGASSLTLTSKLSPESKLYQ
;
A
#
# COMPACT_ATOMS: atom_id res chain seq x y z
N MET A 1 -13.93 8.48 -13.18
CA MET A 1 -14.20 8.18 -11.75
C MET A 1 -13.19 8.97 -10.94
N ILE A 2 -13.64 9.84 -10.03
CA ILE A 2 -12.74 10.62 -9.15
C ILE A 2 -12.60 9.81 -7.86
N LEU A 3 -11.40 9.31 -7.58
CA LEU A 3 -11.11 8.51 -6.38
C LEU A 3 -10.73 9.36 -5.16
N GLY A 4 -10.65 10.69 -5.33
CA GLY A 4 -10.17 11.65 -4.33
C GLY A 4 -8.80 12.21 -4.68
N VAL A 5 -8.17 12.89 -3.72
CA VAL A 5 -6.79 13.35 -3.82
C VAL A 5 -5.85 12.15 -3.67
N CYS A 6 -4.79 12.10 -4.47
CA CYS A 6 -3.80 11.04 -4.40
C CYS A 6 -3.05 11.06 -3.06
N TRP A 7 -2.68 9.88 -2.57
CA TRP A 7 -1.97 9.73 -1.30
C TRP A 7 -0.61 10.43 -1.33
N GLU A 8 0.11 10.39 -2.47
CA GLU A 8 1.47 10.93 -2.54
C GLU A 8 1.55 12.44 -2.29
N HIS A 9 0.48 13.18 -2.61
CA HIS A 9 0.44 14.63 -2.47
C HIS A 9 -0.65 15.09 -1.49
N GLY A 10 -1.48 14.17 -0.96
CA GLY A 10 -2.58 14.49 -0.07
C GLY A 10 -2.15 15.20 1.20
N HIS A 11 -0.91 14.96 1.67
CA HIS A 11 -0.35 15.62 2.84
C HIS A 11 -0.03 17.11 2.63
N CYS A 12 -0.06 17.62 1.39
CA CYS A 12 0.20 19.03 1.10
C CYS A 12 -1.01 19.94 1.38
N CYS A 13 -2.18 19.40 1.70
CA CYS A 13 -3.35 20.17 2.13
C CYS A 13 -4.20 19.41 3.14
N ASN A 14 -5.05 20.13 3.88
CA ASN A 14 -6.01 19.48 4.77
C ASN A 14 -7.12 18.82 3.95
N LEU A 15 -7.30 17.52 4.11
CA LEU A 15 -8.36 16.74 3.45
C LEU A 15 -9.61 16.57 4.35
N GLU A 16 -9.53 16.95 5.62
CA GLU A 16 -10.69 16.95 6.52
C GLU A 16 -11.56 18.18 6.27
N PHE A 17 -12.82 17.95 5.90
CA PHE A 17 -13.77 19.03 5.67
C PHE A 17 -14.36 19.52 7.00
N SER A 18 -13.70 20.50 7.61
CA SER A 18 -14.22 21.19 8.80
C SER A 18 -14.95 22.48 8.42
N THR A 19 -14.54 23.14 7.34
CA THR A 19 -15.06 24.43 6.90
C THR A 19 -15.06 24.57 5.37
N LEU A 20 -15.78 25.56 4.84
CA LEU A 20 -15.71 25.92 3.42
C LEU A 20 -14.32 26.41 3.00
N VAL A 21 -13.49 26.89 3.93
CA VAL A 21 -12.11 27.31 3.64
C VAL A 21 -11.25 26.10 3.29
N ASP A 22 -11.49 24.95 3.92
CA ASP A 22 -10.78 23.70 3.63
C ASP A 22 -11.06 23.25 2.19
N ALA A 23 -12.33 23.21 1.78
CA ALA A 23 -12.69 22.85 0.40
C ALA A 23 -12.11 23.82 -0.64
N LYS A 24 -12.13 25.13 -0.39
CA LYS A 24 -11.50 26.12 -1.28
C LYS A 24 -9.98 25.94 -1.35
N THR A 25 -9.36 25.55 -0.24
CA THR A 25 -7.93 25.28 -0.18
C THR A 25 -7.56 24.06 -1.03
N VAL A 26 -8.30 22.96 -0.90
CA VAL A 26 -8.12 21.77 -1.75
C VAL A 26 -8.28 22.12 -3.24
N LEU A 27 -9.33 22.88 -3.59
CA LEU A 27 -9.56 23.32 -4.98
C LEU A 27 -8.39 24.16 -5.52
N ARG A 28 -7.87 25.10 -4.73
CA ARG A 28 -6.71 25.90 -5.11
C ARG A 28 -5.45 25.04 -5.28
N CYS A 29 -5.22 24.09 -4.38
CA CYS A 29 -4.10 23.16 -4.47
C CYS A 29 -4.19 22.29 -5.73
N LEU A 30 -5.39 21.84 -6.10
CA LEU A 30 -5.63 21.12 -7.35
C LEU A 30 -5.35 21.99 -8.58
N HIS A 31 -5.82 23.24 -8.61
CA HIS A 31 -5.57 24.15 -9.73
C HIS A 31 -4.10 24.59 -9.85
N SER A 32 -3.33 24.48 -8.77
CA SER A 32 -1.92 24.89 -8.73
C SER A 32 -0.96 23.70 -8.85
N ASP A 33 -1.46 22.50 -9.19
CA ASP A 33 -0.71 21.23 -9.25
C ASP A 33 0.10 20.92 -7.99
N VAL A 34 -0.37 21.41 -6.83
CA VAL A 34 0.23 21.08 -5.52
C VAL A 34 -0.25 19.71 -5.05
N VAL A 35 -1.51 19.39 -5.33
CA VAL A 35 -2.08 18.06 -5.12
C VAL A 35 -2.72 17.59 -6.42
N HIS A 36 -2.76 16.27 -6.61
CA HIS A 36 -3.33 15.66 -7.80
C HIS A 36 -4.53 14.79 -7.44
N LEU A 37 -5.47 14.65 -8.38
CA LEU A 37 -6.49 13.61 -8.28
C LEU A 37 -5.85 12.24 -8.48
N ALA A 38 -6.32 11.26 -7.70
CA ALA A 38 -5.94 9.87 -7.93
C ALA A 38 -6.53 9.37 -9.26
N SER A 39 -5.67 8.83 -10.12
CA SER A 39 -6.03 8.21 -11.39
C SER A 39 -6.24 6.70 -11.25
N GLU A 40 -5.58 6.07 -10.27
CA GLU A 40 -5.74 4.66 -9.94
C GLU A 40 -5.84 4.46 -8.43
N GLY A 41 -6.46 3.33 -8.03
CA GLY A 41 -6.56 2.90 -6.65
C GLY A 41 -5.81 1.58 -6.44
N THR A 42 -4.94 1.54 -5.44
CA THR A 42 -4.35 0.32 -4.91
C THR A 42 -5.21 -0.15 -3.74
N VAL A 43 -5.65 -1.40 -3.78
CA VAL A 43 -6.36 -2.05 -2.67
C VAL A 43 -5.45 -3.13 -2.10
N MET A 44 -5.23 -3.10 -0.80
CA MET A 44 -4.48 -4.12 -0.08
C MET A 44 -5.44 -4.91 0.80
N ALA A 45 -5.30 -6.24 0.72
CA ALA A 45 -6.15 -7.19 1.40
C ALA A 45 -5.32 -8.29 2.03
N VAL A 46 -5.78 -8.80 3.16
CA VAL A 46 -5.25 -10.01 3.80
C VAL A 46 -6.21 -11.16 3.59
N THR A 47 -5.69 -12.38 3.58
CA THR A 47 -6.49 -13.60 3.62
C THR A 47 -5.80 -14.61 4.53
N LEU A 48 -6.56 -15.48 5.17
CA LEU A 48 -6.00 -16.58 5.93
C LEU A 48 -5.75 -17.75 4.99
N LEU A 49 -4.53 -18.30 5.03
CA LEU A 49 -4.20 -19.53 4.33
C LEU A 49 -4.82 -20.72 5.06
N SER A 50 -6.11 -20.94 4.84
CA SER A 50 -6.94 -21.98 5.47
C SER A 50 -7.63 -22.82 4.41
N GLY A 51 -7.92 -24.08 4.74
CA GLY A 51 -8.77 -24.94 3.91
C GLY A 51 -10.25 -24.57 3.96
N GLN A 52 -10.65 -23.66 4.86
CA GLN A 52 -12.02 -23.21 5.01
C GLN A 52 -12.33 -22.04 4.06
N PRO A 53 -13.28 -22.18 3.11
CA PRO A 53 -13.55 -21.15 2.10
C PRO A 53 -13.94 -19.78 2.68
N LYS A 54 -14.59 -19.75 3.85
CA LYS A 54 -14.99 -18.50 4.52
C LYS A 54 -13.80 -17.71 5.07
N GLU A 55 -12.73 -18.41 5.46
CA GLU A 55 -11.52 -17.80 6.01
C GLU A 55 -10.53 -17.40 4.90
N TYR A 56 -10.65 -18.04 3.73
CA TYR A 56 -9.84 -17.75 2.54
C TYR A 56 -10.32 -16.53 1.73
N ALA A 57 -11.40 -15.87 2.18
CA ALA A 57 -11.86 -14.64 1.55
C ALA A 57 -10.83 -13.51 1.71
N ALA A 58 -10.62 -12.73 0.65
CA ALA A 58 -9.83 -11.51 0.74
C ALA A 58 -10.58 -10.50 1.63
N CYS A 59 -9.89 -9.98 2.65
CA CYS A 59 -10.36 -8.96 3.56
C CYS A 59 -9.57 -7.66 3.27
N PRO A 60 -10.12 -6.75 2.44
CA PRO A 60 -9.51 -5.45 2.20
C PRO A 60 -9.45 -4.64 3.50
N PHE A 61 -8.32 -3.97 3.73
CA PHE A 61 -8.13 -3.15 4.93
C PHE A 61 -7.40 -1.84 4.64
N CYS A 62 -6.79 -1.70 3.46
CA CYS A 62 -6.17 -0.45 3.02
C CYS A 62 -6.53 -0.17 1.57
N ILE A 63 -6.89 1.09 1.30
CA ILE A 63 -7.15 1.61 -0.05
C ILE A 63 -6.34 2.90 -0.18
N SER A 64 -5.54 3.01 -1.24
CA SER A 64 -4.73 4.20 -1.50
C SER A 64 -4.86 4.61 -2.96
N GLY A 65 -5.11 5.90 -3.21
CA GLY A 65 -5.15 6.47 -4.55
C GLY A 65 -3.79 6.98 -5.00
N THR A 66 -3.39 6.71 -6.25
CA THR A 66 -2.14 7.20 -6.85
C THR A 66 -2.40 8.10 -8.05
N CYS A 67 -1.56 9.12 -8.23
CA CYS A 67 -1.51 9.95 -9.44
C CYS A 67 -0.43 9.51 -10.45
N LYS A 68 0.35 8.47 -10.13
CA LYS A 68 1.47 7.92 -10.93
C LYS A 68 2.66 8.84 -11.23
N HIS A 69 2.68 10.07 -10.73
CA HIS A 69 3.76 11.03 -11.02
C HIS A 69 5.09 10.76 -10.30
N LYS A 70 5.06 10.14 -9.10
CA LYS A 70 6.26 9.79 -8.30
C LYS A 70 6.04 8.43 -7.65
N ASN A 71 6.54 7.37 -8.28
CA ASN A 71 5.73 6.15 -8.35
C ASN A 71 6.30 4.91 -7.63
N ALA A 72 7.60 4.88 -7.33
CA ALA A 72 8.23 3.70 -6.71
C ALA A 72 8.35 3.85 -5.20
N GLU A 73 9.02 4.90 -4.70
CA GLU A 73 9.29 5.08 -3.26
C GLU A 73 8.02 5.23 -2.42
N ALA A 74 7.10 6.11 -2.83
CA ALA A 74 5.81 6.28 -2.17
C ALA A 74 5.00 4.97 -2.12
N HIS A 75 5.06 4.17 -3.19
CA HIS A 75 4.39 2.87 -3.22
C HIS A 75 5.06 1.85 -2.28
N MET A 76 6.39 1.87 -2.18
CA MET A 76 7.14 1.04 -1.24
C MET A 76 6.82 1.41 0.22
N GLU A 77 6.66 2.70 0.51
CA GLU A 77 6.29 3.18 1.84
C GLU A 77 4.92 2.63 2.25
N ILE A 78 3.88 2.79 1.41
CA ILE A 78 2.55 2.22 1.71
C ILE A 78 2.64 0.71 1.92
N LEU A 79 3.38 -0.01 1.06
CA LEU A 79 3.52 -1.45 1.17
C LEU A 79 4.24 -1.86 2.47
N SER A 80 5.30 -1.16 2.85
CA SER A 80 6.04 -1.39 4.10
C SER A 80 5.15 -1.14 5.33
N THR A 81 4.48 0.01 5.38
CA THR A 81 3.55 0.36 6.46
C THR A 81 2.43 -0.66 6.58
N THR A 82 1.93 -1.16 5.45
CA THR A 82 0.89 -2.18 5.40
C THR A 82 1.37 -3.51 5.97
N ILE A 83 2.58 -3.96 5.60
CA ILE A 83 3.18 -5.19 6.13
C ILE A 83 3.42 -5.08 7.63
N GLU A 84 3.90 -3.93 8.11
CA GLU A 84 4.10 -3.66 9.53
C GLU A 84 2.78 -3.70 10.28
N ALA A 85 1.75 -3.00 9.79
CA ALA A 85 0.40 -3.04 10.38
C ALA A 85 -0.16 -4.47 10.46
N VAL A 86 0.05 -5.28 9.41
CA VAL A 86 -0.36 -6.70 9.44
C VAL A 86 0.44 -7.47 10.48
N ARG A 87 1.78 -7.31 10.54
CA ARG A 87 2.62 -8.00 11.55
C ARG A 87 2.22 -7.63 12.97
N ASP A 88 2.00 -6.35 13.23
CA ASP A 88 1.58 -5.84 14.54
C ASP A 88 0.19 -6.35 14.93
N SER A 89 -0.73 -6.44 13.98
CA SER A 89 -2.06 -7.03 14.21
C SER A 89 -2.00 -8.52 14.59
N GLN A 90 -0.92 -9.22 14.24
CA GLN A 90 -0.72 -10.63 14.63
C GLN A 90 -0.05 -10.79 15.99
N VAL A 91 0.40 -9.71 16.65
CA VAL A 91 0.99 -9.79 18.00
C VAL A 91 -0.11 -10.15 19.01
N GLY A 92 -0.37 -11.45 19.15
CA GLY A 92 -1.47 -12.00 19.95
C GLY A 92 -2.22 -13.14 19.26
N PHE A 93 -2.04 -13.30 17.95
CA PHE A 93 -2.59 -14.40 17.17
C PHE A 93 -1.45 -15.24 16.60
N PHE A 94 -1.54 -16.57 16.64
CA PHE A 94 -0.51 -17.47 16.11
C PHE A 94 -0.47 -17.51 14.56
N HIS A 95 -0.67 -16.38 13.89
CA HIS A 95 -0.54 -16.27 12.44
C HIS A 95 0.75 -15.56 12.04
N ARG A 96 1.23 -15.89 10.84
CA ARG A 96 2.43 -15.30 10.26
C ARG A 96 2.12 -14.86 8.84
N LEU A 97 2.70 -13.74 8.41
CA LEU A 97 2.68 -13.35 7.01
C LEU A 97 3.54 -14.35 6.21
N TYR A 98 2.89 -15.17 5.38
CA TYR A 98 3.55 -16.22 4.58
C TYR A 98 3.91 -15.77 3.16
N TYR A 99 3.01 -15.07 2.47
CA TYR A 99 3.23 -14.63 1.10
C TYR A 99 2.59 -13.26 0.85
N ILE A 100 3.10 -12.56 -0.16
CA ILE A 100 2.54 -11.32 -0.69
C ILE A 100 2.27 -11.56 -2.18
N ALA A 101 1.05 -11.28 -2.61
CA ALA A 101 0.66 -11.36 -4.01
C ALA A 101 0.31 -9.96 -4.54
N SER A 102 0.74 -9.68 -5.77
CA SER A 102 0.50 -8.42 -6.47
C SER A 102 0.06 -8.74 -7.91
N ASN A 103 -0.64 -7.79 -8.54
CA ASN A 103 -1.00 -7.87 -9.96
C ASN A 103 0.21 -7.67 -10.92
N GLY A 104 1.43 -7.52 -10.38
CA GLY A 104 2.67 -7.59 -11.14
C GLY A 104 3.08 -6.30 -11.84
N ALA A 105 2.55 -5.13 -11.47
CA ALA A 105 3.01 -3.86 -12.03
C ALA A 105 4.51 -3.64 -11.72
N ALA A 106 5.32 -3.28 -12.73
CA ALA A 106 6.79 -3.24 -12.66
C ALA A 106 7.35 -2.48 -11.44
N ASN A 107 6.72 -1.37 -11.06
CA ASN A 107 7.14 -0.54 -9.92
C ASN A 107 6.95 -1.24 -8.55
N GLN A 108 6.09 -2.25 -8.48
CA GLN A 108 5.78 -2.99 -7.26
C GLN A 108 6.80 -4.11 -6.99
N TRP A 109 7.45 -4.63 -8.04
CA TRP A 109 8.43 -5.72 -7.94
C TRP A 109 9.68 -5.30 -7.16
N HIS A 110 10.21 -4.11 -7.44
CA HIS A 110 11.38 -3.60 -6.73
C HIS A 110 11.11 -3.50 -5.22
N GLY A 111 9.96 -2.91 -4.85
CA GLY A 111 9.52 -2.84 -3.45
C GLY A 111 9.36 -4.21 -2.80
N ALA A 112 8.65 -5.12 -3.47
CA ALA A 112 8.42 -6.47 -2.96
C ALA A 112 9.74 -7.23 -2.73
N SER A 113 10.72 -7.10 -3.65
CA SER A 113 12.03 -7.75 -3.50
C SER A 113 12.80 -7.22 -2.29
N SER A 114 12.84 -5.89 -2.08
CA SER A 114 13.49 -5.28 -0.92
C SER A 114 12.84 -5.69 0.40
N LEU A 115 11.53 -5.94 0.42
CA LEU A 115 10.77 -6.32 1.61
C LEU A 115 10.84 -7.83 1.93
N THR A 116 11.11 -8.68 0.94
CA THR A 116 11.09 -10.15 1.08
C THR A 116 12.49 -10.77 1.08
N LEU A 117 13.47 -10.16 0.42
CA LEU A 117 14.87 -10.62 0.38
C LEU A 117 15.67 -10.07 1.57
N THR A 118 15.38 -10.57 2.78
CA THR A 118 15.96 -10.05 4.02
C THR A 118 17.37 -10.56 4.32
N SER A 119 17.82 -11.63 3.67
CA SER A 119 19.11 -12.25 3.94
C SER A 119 19.71 -12.88 2.70
N LYS A 120 21.03 -12.76 2.54
CA LYS A 120 21.76 -13.54 1.54
C LYS A 120 21.69 -15.01 1.93
N LEU A 121 21.39 -15.86 0.96
CA LEU A 121 21.42 -17.30 1.15
C LEU A 121 22.87 -17.73 1.39
N SER A 122 23.09 -18.58 2.41
CA SER A 122 24.42 -19.15 2.64
C SER A 122 24.78 -20.12 1.49
N PRO A 123 26.04 -20.13 1.03
CA PRO A 123 26.51 -21.07 0.01
C PRO A 123 26.33 -22.55 0.41
N GLU A 124 26.29 -22.83 1.72
CA GLU A 124 26.11 -24.16 2.29
C GLU A 124 24.62 -24.57 2.41
N SER A 125 23.70 -23.66 2.09
CA SER A 125 22.27 -23.97 2.11
C SER A 125 21.90 -24.99 1.04
N LYS A 126 21.04 -25.95 1.40
CA LYS A 126 20.47 -26.92 0.44
C LYS A 126 19.65 -26.25 -0.68
N LEU A 127 19.26 -24.99 -0.51
CA LEU A 127 18.56 -24.20 -1.52
C LEU A 127 19.50 -23.68 -2.63
N TYR A 128 20.81 -23.82 -2.47
CA TYR A 128 21.82 -23.42 -3.48
C TYR A 128 22.01 -24.48 -4.58
N GLN A 129 21.45 -25.69 -4.41
CA GLN A 129 21.58 -26.82 -5.33
C GLN A 129 20.61 -26.76 -6.51
#